data_AF-A0A923ZHJ8-F1
#
_entry.id   AF-A0A923ZHJ8-F1
#
_cell.length_a   1.000
_cell.length_b   1.000
_cell.length_c   1.000
_cell.angle_alpha   90.00
_cell.angle_beta   90.00
_cell.angle_gamma   90.00
#
_symmetry.space_group_name_H-M   'P 1'
#
loop_
_entity.id
_entity.type
_entity.pdbx_description
1 polymer ?
#
loop_
_entity_poly.entity_id
_entity_poly.type
_entity_poly.pdbx_seq_one_letter_code
_entity_poly.pdbx_strand_id
1 'polypeptide(L)'
;MDIQLLVQTLLQKIEQLEARVITLEAENALLNNKKNSNNSHIPPSQDQNRPRRNQSLREPTDRKAGGQPGHEGTTLQCSSKVDETIKHSPVECSRCGNNLGPHPEELVSTRQLIDIPTIVLKCIEHQVYKRQCSCGHTTVSNFPKHVANPVQYGPNVESLLGYLHVRQYLPYARAKEFLNDVMGLPISTGGINNILKRIAQKALPVYNKIKEKIAQSSCIGADETGVNINGKNHWAWTWQNDTLTYIVCAESRGV
;
A
#
# COMPACT_ATOMS: atom_id res chain seq x y z
N MET A 1 53.58 -66.39 9.50
CA MET A 1 52.97 -65.06 9.29
C MET A 1 53.86 -64.08 10.00
N ASP A 2 54.55 -63.23 9.26
CA ASP A 2 55.63 -62.42 9.81
C ASP A 2 55.06 -61.27 10.63
N ILE A 3 55.26 -61.31 11.94
CA ILE A 3 54.71 -60.32 12.88
C ILE A 3 55.24 -58.92 12.52
N GLN A 4 56.48 -58.84 12.02
CA GLN A 4 57.05 -57.56 11.57
C GLN A 4 56.30 -56.96 10.37
N LEU A 5 55.91 -57.80 9.41
CA LEU A 5 55.15 -57.34 8.24
C LEU A 5 53.75 -56.87 8.62
N LEU A 6 53.10 -57.55 9.57
CA LEU A 6 51.80 -57.14 10.11
C LEU A 6 51.90 -55.80 10.85
N VAL A 7 52.92 -55.63 11.71
CA VAL A 7 53.15 -54.38 12.45
C VAL A 7 53.41 -53.21 11.49
N GLN A 8 54.22 -53.42 10.46
CA GLN A 8 54.50 -52.38 9.46
C GLN A 8 53.23 -51.98 8.67
N THR A 9 52.42 -52.96 8.29
CA THR A 9 51.15 -52.71 7.59
C THR A 9 50.16 -51.95 8.47
N LEU A 10 50.10 -52.27 9.77
CA LEU A 10 49.22 -51.57 10.71
C LEU A 10 49.67 -50.13 10.96
N LEU A 11 50.97 -49.87 11.11
CA LEU A 11 51.50 -48.50 11.27
C LEU A 11 51.19 -47.62 10.04
N GLN A 12 51.34 -48.18 8.84
CA GLN A 12 51.00 -47.47 7.61
C GLN A 12 49.50 -47.17 7.50
N LYS A 13 48.64 -48.07 8.00
CA LYS A 13 47.19 -47.88 8.07
C LYS A 13 46.83 -46.77 9.08
N ILE A 14 47.51 -46.72 10.23
CA ILE A 14 47.29 -45.70 11.26
C ILE A 14 47.62 -44.32 10.69
N GLU A 15 48.77 -44.16 10.03
CA GLU A 15 49.17 -42.88 9.42
C GLU A 15 48.16 -42.40 8.35
N GLN A 16 47.67 -43.33 7.52
CA GLN A 16 46.62 -43.01 6.54
C GLN A 16 45.29 -42.59 7.18
N LEU A 17 44.90 -43.25 8.27
CA LEU A 17 43.68 -42.92 8.99
C LEU A 17 43.79 -41.58 9.72
N GLU A 18 44.93 -41.29 10.36
CA GLU A 18 45.20 -40.02 11.02
C GLU A 18 45.15 -38.85 10.01
N ALA A 19 45.79 -39.00 8.85
CA ALA A 19 45.71 -38.01 7.78
C ALA A 19 44.26 -37.79 7.30
N ARG A 20 43.46 -38.86 7.23
CA ARG A 20 42.05 -38.76 6.82
C ARG A 20 41.19 -38.08 7.88
N VAL A 21 41.45 -38.34 9.16
CA VAL A 21 40.76 -37.68 10.28
C VAL A 21 41.03 -36.18 10.24
N ILE A 22 42.30 -35.76 10.12
CA ILE A 22 42.67 -34.34 10.03
C ILE A 22 41.94 -33.65 8.86
N THR A 23 41.88 -34.31 7.70
CA THR A 23 41.21 -33.78 6.51
C THR A 23 39.69 -33.63 6.75
N LEU A 24 39.05 -34.65 7.32
CA LEU A 24 37.61 -34.66 7.59
C LEU A 24 37.23 -33.66 8.70
N GLU A 25 38.08 -33.47 9.69
CA GLU A 25 37.89 -32.46 10.74
C GLU A 25 37.97 -31.04 10.16
N ALA A 26 38.94 -30.77 9.28
CA ALA A 26 39.03 -29.49 8.57
C ALA A 26 37.80 -29.22 7.69
N GLU A 27 37.34 -30.24 6.95
CA GLU A 27 36.14 -30.14 6.11
C GLU A 27 34.86 -29.92 6.94
N ASN A 28 34.71 -30.63 8.06
CA ASN A 28 33.60 -30.43 8.99
C ASN A 28 33.63 -29.05 9.67
N ALA A 29 34.80 -28.50 9.97
CA ALA A 29 34.93 -27.15 10.52
C ALA A 29 34.46 -26.08 9.51
N LEU A 30 34.71 -26.29 8.21
CA LEU A 30 34.22 -25.43 7.14
C LEU A 30 32.70 -25.58 6.93
N LEU A 31 32.17 -26.80 7.00
CA LEU A 31 30.74 -27.08 6.80
C LEU A 31 29.86 -26.66 7.98
N ASN A 32 30.33 -26.80 9.23
CA ASN A 32 29.59 -26.41 10.44
C ASN A 32 29.51 -24.89 10.66
N ASN A 33 30.27 -24.09 9.92
CA ASN A 33 30.21 -22.63 9.92
C ASN A 33 29.09 -22.05 9.03
N LYS A 34 28.00 -22.80 8.81
CA LYS A 34 26.80 -22.30 8.09
C LYS A 34 25.62 -22.04 9.01
N LYS A 35 25.84 -21.86 10.31
CA LYS A 35 24.79 -21.44 11.24
C LYS A 35 24.50 -19.95 11.05
N ASN A 36 23.29 -19.64 10.63
CA ASN A 36 22.77 -18.28 10.54
C ASN A 36 21.43 -18.20 11.28
N SER A 37 20.89 -17.00 11.47
CA SER A 37 19.61 -16.83 12.19
C SER A 37 18.41 -17.53 11.51
N ASN A 38 18.60 -18.05 10.29
CA ASN A 38 17.57 -18.69 9.49
C ASN A 38 17.52 -20.21 9.70
N ASN A 39 18.63 -20.84 10.11
CA ASN A 39 18.72 -22.30 10.33
C ASN A 39 19.16 -22.69 11.75
N SER A 40 19.43 -21.70 12.61
CA SER A 40 19.83 -21.91 14.00
C SER A 40 19.25 -20.79 14.85
N HIS A 41 18.82 -21.09 16.08
CA HIS A 41 18.20 -20.14 17.04
C HIS A 41 19.18 -19.07 17.56
N ILE A 42 20.06 -18.55 16.69
CA ILE A 42 21.01 -17.48 16.97
C ILE A 42 20.33 -16.14 16.62
N PRO A 43 20.37 -15.15 17.51
CA PRO A 43 19.81 -13.84 17.22
C PRO A 43 20.52 -13.18 16.02
N PRO A 44 19.79 -12.46 15.14
CA PRO A 44 20.34 -11.87 13.91
C PRO A 44 21.53 -10.91 14.10
N SER A 45 21.73 -10.40 15.31
CA SER A 45 22.84 -9.50 15.66
C SER A 45 24.18 -10.21 15.85
N GLN A 46 24.19 -11.52 16.07
CA GLN A 46 25.40 -12.34 16.24
C GLN A 46 25.72 -13.20 15.00
N ASP A 47 25.04 -12.94 13.89
CA ASP A 47 25.18 -13.69 12.65
C ASP A 47 26.46 -13.27 11.92
N GLN A 48 27.57 -13.96 12.21
CA GLN A 48 28.90 -13.69 11.60
C GLN A 48 28.91 -13.93 10.08
N ASN A 49 28.01 -14.79 9.58
CA ASN A 49 27.88 -15.14 8.17
C ASN A 49 26.57 -14.63 7.55
N ARG A 50 26.10 -13.46 8.01
CA ARG A 50 24.88 -12.84 7.47
C ARG A 50 25.07 -12.46 5.99
N PRO A 51 24.34 -13.08 5.05
CA PRO A 51 24.33 -12.60 3.67
C PRO A 51 23.83 -11.15 3.66
N ARG A 52 24.51 -10.28 2.90
CA ARG A 52 24.14 -8.85 2.83
C ARG A 52 22.71 -8.75 2.31
N ARG A 53 21.80 -8.23 3.15
CA ARG A 53 20.35 -8.13 2.91
C ARG A 53 19.96 -7.40 1.61
N ASN A 54 20.92 -6.73 0.98
CA ASN A 54 20.72 -5.82 -0.15
C ASN A 54 21.36 -6.35 -1.44
N GLN A 55 21.76 -7.62 -1.50
CA GLN A 55 22.17 -8.23 -2.76
C GLN A 55 20.91 -8.56 -3.55
N SER A 56 20.77 -7.88 -4.69
CA SER A 56 19.76 -8.21 -5.68
C SER A 56 19.88 -9.70 -6.04
N LEU A 57 18.83 -10.49 -5.78
CA LEU A 57 18.72 -11.87 -6.26
C LEU A 57 18.58 -11.94 -7.80
N ARG A 58 18.37 -10.80 -8.45
CA ARG A 58 18.31 -10.70 -9.90
C ARG A 58 19.70 -10.93 -10.47
N GLU A 59 19.83 -11.97 -11.28
CA GLU A 59 21.02 -12.17 -12.09
C GLU A 59 21.22 -10.95 -13.01
N PRO A 60 22.47 -10.46 -13.18
CA PRO A 60 22.74 -9.40 -14.12
C PRO A 60 22.32 -9.86 -15.52
N THR A 61 21.37 -9.14 -16.10
CA THR A 61 20.93 -9.36 -17.47
C THR A 61 21.46 -8.24 -18.36
N ASP A 62 21.92 -8.56 -19.57
CA ASP A 62 22.29 -7.56 -20.59
C ASP A 62 21.08 -6.78 -21.14
N ARG A 63 19.88 -7.05 -20.62
CA ARG A 63 18.65 -6.34 -20.97
C ARG A 63 18.72 -4.91 -20.47
N LYS A 64 18.59 -3.96 -21.39
CA LYS A 64 18.46 -2.54 -21.08
C LYS A 64 17.24 -2.30 -20.21
N ALA A 65 17.33 -1.32 -19.31
CA ALA A 65 16.19 -0.82 -18.55
C ALA A 65 15.14 -0.24 -19.52
N GLY A 66 13.88 -0.67 -19.39
CA GLY A 66 12.77 -0.24 -20.23
C GLY A 66 12.01 -1.40 -20.88
N GLY A 67 11.05 -1.05 -21.74
CA GLY A 67 10.28 -2.00 -22.54
C GLY A 67 11.22 -2.87 -23.37
N GLN A 68 11.00 -4.18 -23.32
CA GLN A 68 11.81 -5.13 -24.09
C GLN A 68 11.50 -4.99 -25.59
N PRO A 69 12.47 -5.31 -26.47
CA PRO A 69 12.20 -5.36 -27.91
C PRO A 69 10.97 -6.24 -28.21
N GLY A 70 9.97 -5.68 -28.89
CA GLY A 70 8.69 -6.34 -29.18
C GLY A 70 7.55 -6.03 -28.20
N HIS A 71 7.78 -5.26 -27.14
CA HIS A 71 6.70 -4.78 -26.27
C HIS A 71 5.86 -3.72 -27.01
N GLU A 72 4.57 -3.99 -27.21
CA GLU A 72 3.66 -3.01 -27.78
C GLU A 72 3.57 -1.79 -26.84
N GLY A 73 3.88 -0.61 -27.34
CA GLY A 73 3.69 0.63 -26.60
C GLY A 73 2.20 0.96 -26.54
N THR A 74 1.70 1.31 -25.36
CA THR A 74 0.36 1.89 -25.23
C THR A 74 0.48 3.40 -25.25
N THR A 75 0.03 4.04 -26.34
CA THR A 75 -0.11 5.50 -26.41
C THR A 75 -1.51 5.90 -25.99
N LEU A 76 -1.62 6.97 -25.20
CA LEU A 76 -2.90 7.55 -24.80
C LEU A 76 -3.71 7.94 -26.04
N GLN A 77 -4.93 7.41 -26.14
CA GLN A 77 -5.83 7.68 -27.26
C GLN A 77 -6.82 8.79 -26.91
N CYS A 78 -7.24 9.57 -27.91
CA CYS A 78 -8.31 10.54 -27.72
C CYS A 78 -9.62 9.81 -27.36
N SER A 79 -10.32 10.33 -26.36
CA SER A 79 -11.65 9.85 -25.95
C SER A 79 -12.72 10.37 -26.91
N SER A 80 -13.74 9.57 -27.22
CA SER A 80 -14.94 10.07 -27.93
C SER A 80 -15.86 10.90 -27.03
N LYS A 81 -15.74 10.73 -25.71
CA LYS A 81 -16.52 11.46 -24.70
C LYS A 81 -15.65 12.54 -24.05
N VAL A 82 -16.04 13.80 -24.19
CA VAL A 82 -15.39 14.97 -23.57
C VAL A 82 -16.39 15.72 -22.70
N ASP A 83 -15.91 16.28 -21.59
CA ASP A 83 -16.76 17.03 -20.64
C ASP A 83 -17.07 18.46 -21.14
N GLU A 84 -16.11 19.10 -21.80
CA GLU A 84 -16.24 20.44 -22.39
C GLU A 84 -15.57 20.49 -23.77
N THR A 85 -16.13 21.27 -24.69
CA THR A 85 -15.53 21.55 -26.01
C THR A 85 -15.35 23.05 -26.18
N ILE A 86 -14.09 23.49 -26.21
CA ILE A 86 -13.74 24.90 -26.45
C ILE A 86 -13.40 25.05 -27.94
N LYS A 87 -14.19 25.88 -28.64
CA LYS A 87 -13.98 26.15 -30.07
C LYS A 87 -12.99 27.30 -30.24
N HIS A 88 -11.94 27.07 -31.03
CA HIS A 88 -10.97 28.11 -31.41
C HIS A 88 -11.16 28.47 -32.89
N SER A 89 -11.96 29.49 -33.14
CA SER A 89 -12.26 29.99 -34.49
C SER A 89 -11.41 31.21 -34.82
N PRO A 90 -10.85 31.33 -36.04
CA PRO A 90 -10.14 32.53 -36.45
C PRO A 90 -11.14 33.69 -36.63
N VAL A 91 -10.91 34.80 -35.94
CA VAL A 91 -11.76 36.00 -36.05
C VAL A 91 -11.34 36.88 -37.23
N GLU A 92 -10.06 36.82 -37.60
CA GLU A 92 -9.45 37.65 -38.64
C GLU A 92 -8.63 36.80 -39.61
N CYS A 93 -8.58 37.25 -40.87
CA CYS A 93 -7.75 36.63 -41.88
C CYS A 93 -6.27 36.90 -41.59
N SER A 94 -5.48 35.84 -41.42
CA SER A 94 -4.04 35.94 -41.18
C SER A 94 -3.24 36.62 -42.30
N ARG A 95 -3.84 36.82 -43.48
CA ARG A 95 -3.20 37.48 -44.63
C ARG A 95 -3.55 38.96 -44.77
N CYS A 96 -4.82 39.33 -44.63
CA CYS A 96 -5.28 40.71 -44.88
C CYS A 96 -5.91 41.40 -43.67
N GLY A 97 -6.09 40.72 -42.54
CA GLY A 97 -6.70 41.28 -41.33
C GLY A 97 -8.22 41.46 -41.40
N ASN A 98 -8.87 41.13 -42.52
CA ASN A 98 -10.31 41.24 -42.63
C ASN A 98 -11.02 40.29 -41.65
N ASN A 99 -12.15 40.73 -41.11
CA ASN A 99 -12.99 39.93 -40.22
C ASN A 99 -13.56 38.71 -40.96
N LEU A 100 -13.40 37.52 -40.40
CA LEU A 100 -13.87 36.24 -40.95
C LEU A 100 -15.27 35.83 -40.46
N GLY A 101 -15.89 36.61 -39.60
CA GLY A 101 -17.05 36.27 -38.76
C GLY A 101 -18.08 35.30 -39.35
N PRO A 102 -18.80 35.62 -40.44
CA PRO A 102 -19.87 34.79 -40.95
C PRO A 102 -19.42 33.71 -41.95
N HIS A 103 -18.12 33.58 -42.22
CA HIS A 103 -17.64 32.57 -43.17
C HIS A 103 -17.78 31.14 -42.59
N PRO A 104 -18.07 30.13 -43.42
CA PRO A 104 -18.14 28.74 -42.98
C PRO A 104 -16.83 28.28 -42.34
N GLU A 105 -16.93 27.48 -41.28
CA GLU A 105 -15.79 26.91 -40.58
C GLU A 105 -15.74 25.40 -40.78
N GLU A 106 -14.52 24.86 -40.92
CA GLU A 106 -14.24 23.42 -41.00
C GLU A 106 -13.32 23.02 -39.85
N LEU A 107 -13.63 21.91 -39.17
CA LEU A 107 -12.79 21.38 -38.10
C LEU A 107 -11.57 20.68 -38.70
N VAL A 108 -10.40 21.29 -38.55
CA VAL A 108 -9.14 20.75 -39.09
C VAL A 108 -8.47 19.74 -38.16
N SER A 109 -8.53 19.96 -36.84
CA SER A 109 -7.88 19.08 -35.87
C SER A 109 -8.46 19.24 -34.47
N THR A 110 -8.33 18.19 -33.66
CA THR A 110 -8.74 18.17 -32.25
C THR A 110 -7.55 17.81 -31.37
N ARG A 111 -7.46 18.47 -30.21
CA ARG A 111 -6.54 18.10 -29.13
C ARG A 111 -7.35 18.01 -27.84
N GLN A 112 -7.00 17.06 -26.97
CA GLN A 112 -7.67 16.89 -25.69
C GLN A 112 -6.71 17.23 -24.56
N LEU A 113 -7.15 18.14 -23.70
CA LEU A 113 -6.51 18.45 -22.43
C LEU A 113 -7.23 17.65 -21.34
N ILE A 114 -6.52 16.72 -20.71
CA ILE A 114 -7.02 15.98 -19.54
C ILE A 114 -6.36 16.63 -18.32
N ASP A 115 -7.18 17.27 -17.48
CA ASP A 115 -6.69 18.00 -16.32
C ASP A 115 -7.56 17.74 -15.08
N ILE A 116 -7.01 17.99 -13.90
CA ILE A 116 -7.74 17.91 -12.63
C ILE A 116 -8.29 19.30 -12.34
N PRO A 117 -9.63 19.48 -12.25
CA PRO A 117 -10.21 20.78 -11.95
C PRO A 117 -9.79 21.25 -10.55
N THR A 118 -9.83 22.56 -10.33
CA THR A 118 -9.50 23.17 -9.04
C THR A 118 -10.29 22.50 -7.91
N ILE A 119 -9.57 21.96 -6.93
CA ILE A 119 -10.16 21.31 -5.77
C ILE A 119 -10.54 22.37 -4.75
N VAL A 120 -11.84 22.55 -4.50
CA VAL A 120 -12.37 23.56 -3.58
C VAL A 120 -13.06 22.91 -2.40
N LEU A 121 -12.63 23.27 -1.18
CA LEU A 121 -13.30 22.86 0.05
C LEU A 121 -14.66 23.57 0.18
N LYS A 122 -15.73 22.78 0.36
CA LYS A 122 -17.08 23.31 0.55
C LYS A 122 -17.49 23.24 2.03
N CYS A 123 -17.66 24.39 2.66
CA CYS A 123 -18.30 24.52 3.97
C CYS A 123 -19.80 24.74 3.78
N ILE A 124 -20.64 23.91 4.41
CA ILE A 124 -22.10 24.04 4.37
C ILE A 124 -22.57 24.35 5.78
N GLU A 125 -23.09 25.55 5.99
CA GLU A 125 -23.68 25.95 7.26
C GLU A 125 -25.14 25.50 7.32
N HIS A 126 -25.47 24.69 8.32
CA HIS A 126 -26.86 24.38 8.64
C HIS A 126 -27.33 25.38 9.68
N GLN A 127 -28.47 26.03 9.44
CA GLN A 127 -29.06 27.01 10.35
C GLN A 127 -30.45 26.55 10.78
N VAL A 128 -30.73 26.69 12.08
CA VAL A 128 -32.06 26.46 12.64
C VAL A 128 -32.66 27.78 13.09
N TYR A 129 -33.95 27.95 12.84
CA TYR A 129 -34.67 29.16 13.16
C TYR A 129 -35.75 28.86 14.21
N LYS A 130 -36.05 29.87 15.02
CA LYS A 130 -37.22 29.89 15.89
C LYS A 130 -38.26 30.86 15.34
N ARG A 131 -39.54 30.53 15.48
CA ARG A 131 -40.66 31.42 15.14
C ARG A 131 -41.68 31.40 16.25
N GLN A 132 -42.30 32.55 16.49
CA GLN A 132 -43.42 32.67 17.41
C GLN A 132 -44.73 32.55 16.63
N CYS A 133 -45.63 31.70 17.10
CA CYS A 133 -46.99 31.57 16.62
C CYS A 133 -47.86 32.72 17.15
N SER A 134 -48.96 33.03 16.47
CA SER A 134 -49.95 34.01 16.93
C SER A 134 -50.54 33.71 18.30
N CYS A 135 -50.52 32.45 18.75
CA CYS A 135 -50.93 32.06 20.11
C CYS A 135 -49.88 32.35 21.19
N GLY A 136 -48.73 32.94 20.84
CA GLY A 136 -47.61 33.24 21.75
C GLY A 136 -46.59 32.10 21.88
N HIS A 137 -46.89 30.88 21.42
CA HIS A 137 -45.97 29.74 21.47
C HIS A 137 -44.77 29.93 20.54
N THR A 138 -43.56 29.61 21.01
CA THR A 138 -42.33 29.68 20.21
C THR A 138 -41.87 28.28 19.83
N THR A 139 -41.75 28.02 18.53
CA THR A 139 -41.26 26.75 18.00
C THR A 139 -39.87 26.93 17.40
N VAL A 140 -38.96 26.00 17.70
CA VAL A 140 -37.59 25.95 17.17
C VAL A 140 -37.46 24.75 16.26
N SER A 141 -36.79 24.92 15.11
CA SER A 141 -36.46 23.81 14.22
C SER A 141 -35.29 22.99 14.77
N ASN A 142 -35.21 21.71 14.41
CA ASN A 142 -34.11 20.82 14.82
C ASN A 142 -33.14 20.57 13.66
N PHE A 143 -31.86 20.33 13.98
CA PHE A 143 -30.90 19.87 13.00
C PHE A 143 -31.22 18.44 12.53
N PRO A 144 -30.93 18.10 11.25
CA PRO A 144 -30.95 16.71 10.79
C PRO A 144 -30.00 15.83 11.62
N LYS A 145 -30.34 14.54 11.81
CA LYS A 145 -29.54 13.60 12.62
C LYS A 145 -28.07 13.50 12.21
N HIS A 146 -27.75 13.73 10.94
CA HIS A 146 -26.38 13.65 10.43
C HIS A 146 -25.55 14.92 10.70
N VAL A 147 -26.18 16.03 11.12
CA VAL A 147 -25.52 17.27 11.55
C VAL A 147 -25.58 17.32 13.08
N ALA A 148 -24.71 16.53 13.71
CA ALA A 148 -24.77 16.27 15.15
C ALA A 148 -23.87 17.19 15.96
N ASN A 149 -22.82 17.75 15.36
CA ASN A 149 -21.85 18.62 16.03
C ASN A 149 -21.85 20.03 15.41
N PRO A 150 -21.48 21.07 16.17
CA PRO A 150 -21.37 22.44 15.66
C PRO A 150 -20.45 22.55 14.43
N VAL A 151 -19.36 21.79 14.40
CA VAL A 151 -18.47 21.64 13.25
C VAL A 151 -18.13 20.16 13.10
N GLN A 152 -18.25 19.62 11.89
CA GLN A 152 -17.90 18.24 11.59
C GLN A 152 -17.48 18.07 10.13
N TYR A 153 -16.64 17.08 9.87
CA TYR A 153 -16.25 16.71 8.51
C TYR A 153 -17.38 15.94 7.82
N GLY A 154 -17.60 16.23 6.53
CA GLY A 154 -18.58 15.53 5.71
C GLY A 154 -18.13 14.14 5.26
N PRO A 155 -19.06 13.32 4.69
CA PRO A 155 -18.78 11.94 4.30
C PRO A 155 -17.67 11.80 3.25
N ASN A 156 -17.54 12.76 2.33
CA ASN A 156 -16.50 12.73 1.30
C ASN A 156 -15.10 12.89 1.88
N VAL A 157 -14.94 13.75 2.90
CA VAL A 157 -13.67 13.90 3.63
C VAL A 157 -13.32 12.61 4.37
N GLU A 158 -14.31 12.03 5.07
CA GLU A 158 -14.09 10.75 5.76
C GLU A 158 -13.69 9.64 4.78
N SER A 159 -14.38 9.50 3.66
CA SER A 159 -14.11 8.47 2.65
C SER A 159 -12.73 8.64 2.01
N LEU A 160 -12.37 9.86 1.59
CA LEU A 160 -11.06 10.15 1.00
C LEU A 160 -9.93 9.82 1.98
N LEU A 161 -10.06 10.25 3.24
CA LEU A 161 -9.06 9.96 4.26
C LEU A 161 -8.94 8.46 4.53
N GLY A 162 -10.06 7.75 4.61
CA GLY A 162 -10.07 6.29 4.75
C GLY A 162 -9.30 5.61 3.61
N TYR A 163 -9.53 6.03 2.37
CA TYR A 163 -8.82 5.49 1.20
C TYR A 163 -7.31 5.81 1.24
N LEU A 164 -6.94 7.06 1.49
CA LEU A 164 -5.54 7.49 1.53
C LEU A 164 -4.75 6.74 2.62
N HIS A 165 -5.33 6.62 3.81
CA HIS A 165 -4.62 5.97 4.91
C HIS A 165 -4.62 4.45 4.80
N VAL A 166 -5.77 3.83 4.54
CA VAL A 166 -5.92 2.37 4.64
C VAL A 166 -5.50 1.66 3.35
N ARG A 167 -5.77 2.25 2.18
CA ARG A 167 -5.50 1.60 0.88
C ARG A 167 -4.20 2.08 0.23
N GLN A 168 -3.90 3.37 0.35
CA GLN A 168 -2.67 3.97 -0.18
C GLN A 168 -1.53 4.01 0.85
N TYR A 169 -1.80 3.58 2.09
CA TYR A 169 -0.81 3.49 3.17
C TYR A 169 -0.11 4.81 3.50
N LEU A 170 -0.78 5.95 3.29
CA LEU A 170 -0.22 7.24 3.67
C LEU A 170 -0.14 7.36 5.20
N PRO A 171 1.06 7.59 5.78
CA PRO A 171 1.19 7.86 7.21
C PRO A 171 0.43 9.12 7.62
N TYR A 172 0.02 9.21 8.88
CA TYR A 172 -0.78 10.31 9.43
C TYR A 172 -0.27 11.70 9.06
N ALA A 173 1.05 11.94 9.18
CA ALA A 173 1.65 13.23 8.84
C ALA A 173 1.51 13.59 7.36
N ARG A 174 1.71 12.61 6.46
CA ARG A 174 1.58 12.82 5.01
C ARG A 174 0.13 12.94 4.56
N ALA A 175 -0.78 12.19 5.21
CA ALA A 175 -2.21 12.35 4.97
C ALA A 175 -2.68 13.77 5.39
N LYS A 176 -2.20 14.27 6.53
CA LYS A 176 -2.45 15.65 6.97
C LYS A 176 -1.92 16.67 5.96
N GLU A 177 -0.67 16.53 5.54
CA GLU A 177 -0.02 17.41 4.53
C GLU A 177 -0.82 17.44 3.24
N PHE A 178 -1.17 16.27 2.69
CA PHE A 178 -2.01 16.18 1.49
C PHE A 178 -3.36 16.88 1.66
N LEU A 179 -4.07 16.62 2.76
CA LEU A 179 -5.37 17.26 3.01
C LEU A 179 -5.24 18.78 3.14
N ASN A 180 -4.17 19.29 3.75
CA ASN A 180 -3.94 20.72 3.86
C ASN A 180 -3.56 21.36 2.52
N ASP A 181 -2.55 20.81 1.87
CA ASP A 181 -1.85 21.48 0.76
C ASP A 181 -2.58 21.29 -0.58
N VAL A 182 -3.22 20.13 -0.78
CA VAL A 182 -3.95 19.81 -2.02
C VAL A 182 -5.45 20.08 -1.87
N MET A 183 -6.04 19.74 -0.72
CA MET A 183 -7.49 19.85 -0.52
C MET A 183 -7.91 21.14 0.21
N GLY A 184 -6.96 21.97 0.66
CA GLY A 184 -7.26 23.18 1.45
C GLY A 184 -7.94 22.89 2.79
N LEU A 185 -7.77 21.68 3.34
CA LEU A 185 -8.43 21.18 4.54
C LEU A 185 -7.43 21.05 5.70
N PRO A 186 -7.28 22.08 6.55
CA PRO A 186 -6.43 21.98 7.73
C PRO A 186 -7.05 21.01 8.74
N ILE A 187 -6.34 19.93 9.04
CA ILE A 187 -6.79 18.89 9.98
C ILE A 187 -5.67 18.49 10.94
N SER A 188 -6.02 18.14 12.18
CA SER A 188 -5.06 17.61 13.16
C SER A 188 -4.91 16.08 13.01
N THR A 189 -3.78 15.54 13.45
CA THR A 189 -3.55 14.09 13.50
C THR A 189 -4.56 13.37 14.40
N GLY A 190 -4.97 14.02 15.50
CA GLY A 190 -6.06 13.54 16.36
C GLY A 190 -7.41 13.49 15.63
N GLY A 191 -7.71 14.51 14.80
CA GLY A 191 -8.88 14.52 13.93
C GLY A 191 -8.89 13.36 12.95
N ILE A 192 -7.75 13.10 12.31
CA ILE A 192 -7.56 11.95 11.41
C ILE A 192 -7.83 10.63 12.15
N ASN A 193 -7.21 10.43 13.32
CA ASN A 193 -7.42 9.22 14.13
C ASN A 193 -8.90 9.03 14.51
N ASN A 194 -9.59 10.10 14.90
CA ASN A 194 -11.01 10.03 15.25
C ASN A 194 -11.90 9.66 14.06
N ILE A 195 -11.60 10.17 12.87
CA ILE A 195 -12.30 9.78 11.64
C ILE A 195 -12.06 8.30 11.34
N LEU A 196 -10.81 7.85 11.37
CA LEU A 196 -10.44 6.46 11.09
C LEU A 196 -11.11 5.48 12.06
N LYS A 197 -11.20 5.83 13.36
CA LYS A 197 -11.96 5.03 14.35
C LYS A 197 -13.44 4.92 13.99
N ARG A 198 -14.09 6.01 13.58
CA ARG A 198 -15.50 5.97 13.13
C ARG A 198 -15.67 5.11 11.89
N ILE A 199 -14.75 5.21 10.92
CA ILE A 199 -14.76 4.38 9.72
C ILE A 199 -14.60 2.90 10.08
N ALA A 200 -13.65 2.57 10.96
CA ALA A 200 -13.44 1.20 11.44
C ALA A 200 -14.70 0.64 12.09
N GLN A 201 -15.38 1.43 12.94
CA GLN A 201 -16.64 1.01 13.55
C GLN A 201 -17.77 0.80 12.54
N LYS A 202 -17.88 1.67 11.51
CA LYS A 202 -18.83 1.50 10.40
C LYS A 202 -18.52 0.25 9.56
N ALA A 203 -17.24 -0.10 9.40
CA ALA A 203 -16.78 -1.24 8.59
C ALA A 203 -16.84 -2.59 9.33
N LEU A 204 -16.92 -2.59 10.67
CA LEU A 204 -16.89 -3.78 11.51
C LEU A 204 -17.90 -4.88 11.10
N PRO A 205 -19.17 -4.58 10.75
CA PRO A 205 -20.11 -5.61 10.31
C PRO A 205 -19.64 -6.33 9.04
N VAL A 206 -19.05 -5.59 8.09
CA VAL A 206 -18.50 -6.16 6.85
C VAL A 206 -17.25 -6.97 7.13
N TYR A 207 -16.36 -6.44 7.99
CA TYR A 207 -15.15 -7.14 8.43
C TYR A 207 -15.47 -8.50 9.08
N ASN A 208 -16.47 -8.55 9.95
CA ASN A 208 -16.92 -9.80 10.58
C ASN A 208 -17.52 -10.77 9.55
N LYS A 209 -18.32 -10.28 8.60
CA LYS A 209 -18.88 -11.11 7.53
C LYS A 209 -17.78 -11.69 6.61
N ILE A 210 -16.70 -10.95 6.38
CA ILE A 210 -15.53 -11.47 5.64
C ILE A 210 -14.88 -12.60 6.43
N LYS A 211 -14.64 -12.41 7.73
CA LYS A 211 -14.10 -13.45 8.61
C LYS A 211 -14.93 -14.74 8.57
N GLU A 212 -16.24 -14.63 8.73
CA GLU A 212 -17.16 -15.78 8.68
C GLU A 212 -17.10 -16.53 7.34
N LYS A 213 -17.10 -15.79 6.23
CA LYS A 213 -17.03 -16.40 4.89
C LYS A 213 -15.69 -17.07 4.60
N ILE A 214 -14.59 -16.49 5.06
CA ILE A 214 -13.28 -17.12 4.92
C ILE A 214 -13.22 -18.41 5.75
N ALA A 215 -13.75 -18.42 6.97
CA ALA A 215 -13.80 -19.62 7.81
C ALA A 215 -14.62 -20.78 7.18
N GLN A 216 -15.57 -20.47 6.30
CA GLN A 216 -16.38 -21.45 5.56
C GLN A 216 -15.79 -21.84 4.20
N SER A 217 -14.65 -21.26 3.80
CA SER A 217 -14.04 -21.54 2.50
C SER A 217 -13.40 -22.93 2.48
N SER A 218 -13.54 -23.65 1.37
CA SER A 218 -12.96 -24.99 1.19
C SER A 218 -11.43 -24.98 1.13
N CYS A 219 -10.85 -23.87 0.64
CA CYS A 219 -9.41 -23.64 0.58
C CYS A 219 -9.12 -22.22 1.05
N ILE A 220 -8.08 -22.08 1.88
CA ILE A 220 -7.66 -20.80 2.46
C ILE A 220 -6.14 -20.73 2.35
N GLY A 221 -5.64 -19.66 1.73
CA GLY A 221 -4.24 -19.27 1.86
C GLY A 221 -4.04 -18.53 3.17
N ALA A 222 -3.08 -18.97 3.98
CA ALA A 222 -2.74 -18.33 5.25
C ALA A 222 -1.26 -17.91 5.24
N ASP A 223 -0.98 -16.71 5.72
CA ASP A 223 0.37 -16.20 5.91
C ASP A 223 0.42 -15.30 7.16
N GLU A 224 1.60 -15.19 7.76
CA GLU A 224 1.84 -14.34 8.92
C GLU A 224 3.07 -13.45 8.69
N THR A 225 2.98 -12.20 9.13
CA THR A 225 4.12 -11.28 9.15
C THR A 225 4.26 -10.66 10.52
N GLY A 226 5.48 -10.69 11.06
CA GLY A 226 5.80 -10.01 12.31
C GLY A 226 5.69 -8.49 12.17
N VAL A 227 4.99 -7.84 13.08
CA VAL A 227 4.81 -6.38 13.14
C VAL A 227 5.25 -5.89 14.51
N ASN A 228 6.08 -4.85 14.54
CA ASN A 228 6.42 -4.19 15.80
C ASN A 228 5.42 -3.07 16.08
N ILE A 229 4.70 -3.15 17.20
CA ILE A 229 3.78 -2.11 17.66
C ILE A 229 4.28 -1.62 19.01
N ASN A 230 4.71 -0.36 19.06
CA ASN A 230 5.22 0.29 20.28
C ASN A 230 6.30 -0.54 21.01
N GLY A 231 7.24 -1.13 20.26
CA GLY A 231 8.33 -1.92 20.80
C GLY A 231 7.98 -3.37 21.13
N LYS A 232 6.70 -3.77 21.05
CA LYS A 232 6.27 -5.16 21.23
C LYS A 232 6.11 -5.84 19.88
N ASN A 233 6.44 -7.13 19.83
CA ASN A 233 6.21 -7.94 18.64
C ASN A 233 4.76 -8.43 18.63
N HIS A 234 4.12 -8.24 17.49
CA HIS A 234 2.80 -8.73 17.14
C HIS A 234 2.88 -9.48 15.81
N TRP A 235 1.80 -10.16 15.44
CA TRP A 235 1.70 -10.90 14.18
C TRP A 235 0.47 -10.43 13.41
N ALA A 236 0.69 -9.89 12.22
CA ALA A 236 -0.36 -9.64 11.25
C ALA A 236 -0.60 -10.93 10.48
N TRP A 237 -1.71 -11.59 10.78
CA TRP A 237 -2.19 -12.74 10.07
C TRP A 237 -3.03 -12.33 8.88
N THR A 238 -2.83 -13.01 7.76
CA THR A 238 -3.64 -12.87 6.56
C THR A 238 -4.24 -14.23 6.21
N TRP A 239 -5.56 -14.28 6.08
CA TRP A 239 -6.27 -15.42 5.48
C TRP A 239 -6.99 -14.92 4.24
N GLN A 240 -6.83 -15.64 3.14
CA GLN A 240 -7.38 -15.23 1.86
C GLN A 240 -7.85 -16.39 0.99
N ASN A 241 -8.77 -16.08 0.09
CA ASN A 241 -9.14 -16.90 -1.05
C ASN A 241 -9.22 -16.00 -2.30
N ASP A 242 -9.74 -16.50 -3.41
CA ASP A 242 -9.79 -15.77 -4.70
C ASP A 242 -10.56 -14.43 -4.65
N THR A 243 -11.41 -14.21 -3.64
CA THR A 243 -12.32 -13.05 -3.57
C THR A 243 -12.26 -12.27 -2.25
N LEU A 244 -11.72 -12.86 -1.19
CA LEU A 244 -11.76 -12.31 0.17
C LEU A 244 -10.37 -12.32 0.80
N THR A 245 -10.08 -11.26 1.54
CA THR A 245 -8.88 -11.15 2.38
C THR A 245 -9.29 -10.69 3.77
N TYR A 246 -8.91 -11.45 4.78
CA TYR A 246 -9.09 -11.13 6.19
C TYR A 246 -7.71 -10.94 6.82
N ILE A 247 -7.47 -9.77 7.42
CA ILE A 247 -6.21 -9.44 8.08
C ILE A 247 -6.52 -9.11 9.54
N VAL A 248 -5.84 -9.77 10.48
CA VAL A 248 -5.93 -9.45 11.90
C VAL A 248 -4.54 -9.32 12.51
N CYS A 249 -4.38 -8.39 13.44
CA CYS A 249 -3.16 -8.27 14.23
C CYS A 249 -3.38 -8.96 15.59
N ALA A 250 -2.55 -9.94 15.91
CA ALA A 250 -2.58 -10.69 17.17
C ALA A 250 -1.31 -10.45 18.00
N GLU A 251 -1.41 -10.58 19.33
CA GLU A 251 -0.25 -10.47 20.24
C GLU A 251 0.62 -11.74 20.27
N SER A 252 0.16 -12.83 19.67
CA SER A 252 0.87 -14.10 19.63
C SER A 252 0.62 -14.83 18.30
N ARG A 253 1.45 -15.84 18.02
CA ARG A 253 1.27 -16.75 16.88
C ARG A 253 0.12 -17.75 17.07
N GLY A 254 -0.33 -17.98 18.30
CA GLY A 254 -1.56 -18.72 18.55
C GLY A 254 -2.73 -17.75 18.42
N VAL A 255 -3.51 -17.88 17.35
CA VAL A 255 -4.78 -17.17 17.15
C VAL A 255 -5.86 -17.81 18.01
#